data_AF-A0A6N6WS04-F1
#
_entry.id   AF-A0A6N6WS04-F1
#
_cell.length_a   1.000
_cell.length_b   1.000
_cell.length_c   1.000
_cell.angle_alpha   90.00
_cell.angle_beta   90.00
_cell.angle_gamma   90.00
#
_symmetry.space_group_name_H-M   'P 1'
#
loop_
_entity.id
_entity.type
_entity.pdbx_description
1 polymer ?
#
loop_
_entity_poly.entity_id
_entity_poly.type
_entity_poly.pdbx_seq_one_letter_code
_entity_poly.pdbx_strand_id
1 'polypeptide(L)'
;AHTDWHAERQAGDGDAISRWTPYDKPVVSAQKELSKLPVYQRVYQSLKTRALGVLPADLNLRDQVGPTFDQVFTSADDNKLVVPQFLTRYGLQSYFVKQRDELVELTAMDSWVLNLTRSVKYSDADRAEIQRQLTEQYISDYTATWRAGMDNLNIRNFESIGQLTGALAQGI
;
A
#
# COMPACT_ATOMS: atom_id res chain seq x y z
N ALA A 1 3.45 14.41 -24.43
CA ALA A 1 3.73 15.74 -23.86
C ALA A 1 2.89 15.89 -22.60
N HIS A 2 3.50 16.16 -21.44
CA HIS A 2 2.78 16.48 -20.22
C HIS A 2 2.58 17.99 -20.15
N THR A 3 1.34 18.46 -20.14
CA THR A 3 1.01 19.87 -19.89
C THR A 3 1.27 20.15 -18.40
N ASP A 4 2.09 21.14 -18.09
CA ASP A 4 2.36 21.57 -16.71
C ASP A 4 1.36 22.66 -16.31
N TRP A 5 0.17 22.22 -15.94
CA TRP A 5 -0.94 23.07 -15.50
C TRP A 5 -0.61 23.91 -14.26
N HIS A 6 0.42 23.53 -13.49
CA HIS A 6 0.86 24.32 -12.35
C HIS A 6 1.74 25.49 -12.81
N ALA A 7 2.71 25.22 -13.68
CA ALA A 7 3.57 26.27 -14.26
C ALA A 7 2.77 27.30 -15.06
N GLU A 8 1.79 26.87 -15.87
CA GLU A 8 0.93 27.76 -16.65
C GLU A 8 0.13 28.72 -15.74
N ARG A 9 -0.40 28.23 -14.62
CA ARG A 9 -1.07 29.07 -13.62
C ARG A 9 -0.11 30.05 -12.94
N GLN A 10 1.11 29.63 -12.62
CA GLN A 10 2.12 30.53 -12.03
C GLN A 10 2.58 31.61 -13.02
N ALA A 11 2.59 31.31 -14.32
CA ALA A 11 2.89 32.26 -15.38
C ALA A 11 1.74 33.25 -15.66
N GLY A 12 0.57 33.06 -15.02
CA GLY A 12 -0.59 33.93 -15.18
C GLY A 12 -1.51 33.58 -16.35
N ASP A 13 -1.45 32.34 -16.87
CA ASP A 13 -2.34 31.90 -17.94
C ASP A 13 -3.81 31.88 -17.46
N GLY A 14 -4.64 32.71 -18.11
CA GLY A 14 -6.04 32.90 -17.73
C GLY A 14 -6.93 31.67 -17.97
N ASP A 15 -6.65 30.86 -18.99
CA ASP A 15 -7.41 29.62 -19.27
C ASP A 15 -7.07 28.56 -18.20
N ALA A 16 -5.79 28.40 -17.88
CA ALA A 16 -5.34 27.49 -16.83
C ALA A 16 -5.92 27.87 -15.44
N ILE A 17 -5.96 29.17 -15.11
CA ILE A 17 -6.56 29.67 -13.87
C ILE A 17 -8.07 29.43 -13.85
N SER A 18 -8.79 29.76 -14.93
CA SER A 18 -10.24 29.57 -15.01
C SER A 18 -10.62 28.10 -14.84
N ARG A 19 -9.89 27.18 -15.49
CA ARG A 19 -10.12 25.74 -15.39
C ARG A 19 -9.77 25.16 -14.01
N TRP A 20 -8.84 25.77 -13.29
CA TRP A 20 -8.49 25.37 -11.93
C TRP A 20 -9.47 25.83 -10.86
N THR A 21 -10.16 26.95 -11.09
CA THR A 21 -11.04 27.61 -10.10
C THR A 21 -11.99 26.64 -9.36
N PRO A 22 -12.65 25.66 -10.01
CA PRO A 22 -13.51 24.70 -9.31
C PRO A 22 -12.78 23.78 -8.33
N TYR A 23 -11.50 23.51 -8.56
CA TYR A 23 -10.68 22.56 -7.78
C TYR A 23 -9.89 23.21 -6.64
N ASP A 24 -9.82 24.55 -6.62
CA ASP A 24 -8.99 25.29 -5.67
C ASP A 24 -9.34 24.95 -4.21
N LYS A 25 -10.61 25.09 -3.83
CA LYS A 25 -11.06 24.79 -2.46
C LYS A 25 -10.91 23.31 -2.07
N PRO A 26 -11.37 22.33 -2.88
CA PRO A 26 -11.15 20.92 -2.58
C PRO A 26 -9.68 20.54 -2.42
N VAL A 27 -8.80 21.05 -3.29
CA VAL A 27 -7.37 20.73 -3.25
C VAL A 27 -6.71 21.32 -2.01
N VAL A 28 -6.95 22.59 -1.71
CA VAL A 28 -6.40 23.22 -0.48
C VAL A 28 -6.91 22.50 0.77
N SER A 29 -8.18 22.08 0.80
CA SER A 29 -8.71 21.29 1.90
C SER A 29 -8.00 19.94 2.04
N ALA A 30 -7.80 19.23 0.93
CA ALA A 30 -7.10 17.94 0.92
C ALA A 30 -5.63 18.09 1.36
N GLN A 31 -4.93 19.13 0.88
CA GLN A 31 -3.57 19.47 1.31
C GLN A 31 -3.51 19.73 2.81
N LYS A 32 -4.45 20.51 3.35
CA LYS A 32 -4.52 20.79 4.79
C LYS A 32 -4.75 19.53 5.62
N GLU A 33 -5.65 18.64 5.20
CA GLU A 33 -5.87 17.37 5.89
C GLU A 33 -4.64 16.47 5.83
N LEU A 34 -4.02 16.31 4.66
CA LEU A 34 -2.80 15.51 4.49
C LEU A 34 -1.64 16.07 5.33
N SER A 35 -1.50 17.39 5.44
CA SER A 35 -0.44 18.02 6.24
C SER A 35 -0.48 17.66 7.73
N LYS A 36 -1.61 17.16 8.25
CA LYS A 36 -1.74 16.68 9.64
C LYS A 36 -1.05 15.33 9.87
N LEU A 37 -0.87 14.54 8.81
CA LEU A 37 -0.17 13.25 8.90
C LEU A 37 1.34 13.48 8.98
N PRO A 38 2.09 12.71 9.79
CA PRO A 38 3.54 12.66 9.69
C PRO A 38 4.02 12.33 8.27
N VAL A 39 5.19 12.86 7.88
CA VAL A 39 5.78 12.69 6.53
C VAL A 39 5.86 11.21 6.14
N TYR A 40 6.35 10.35 7.04
CA TYR A 40 6.50 8.93 6.76
C TYR A 40 5.16 8.24 6.44
N GLN A 41 4.06 8.67 7.05
CA GLN A 41 2.73 8.12 6.77
C GLN A 41 2.26 8.50 5.38
N ARG A 42 2.49 9.75 4.96
CA ARG A 42 2.15 10.19 3.60
C ARG A 42 2.98 9.48 2.54
N VAL A 43 4.28 9.31 2.80
CA VAL A 43 5.17 8.52 1.94
C VAL A 43 4.69 7.07 1.86
N TYR A 44 4.30 6.47 2.98
CA TYR A 44 3.77 5.10 3.01
C TYR A 44 2.48 4.94 2.20
N GLN A 45 1.54 5.88 2.30
CA GLN A 45 0.31 5.87 1.50
C GLN A 45 0.60 6.06 0.01
N SER A 46 1.58 6.90 -0.32
CA SER A 46 2.03 7.09 -1.71
C SER A 46 2.62 5.80 -2.28
N LEU A 47 3.43 5.08 -1.50
CA LEU A 47 3.97 3.77 -1.88
C LEU A 47 2.85 2.75 -2.11
N LYS A 48 1.89 2.64 -1.18
CA LYS A 48 0.73 1.76 -1.35
C LYS A 48 -0.04 2.08 -2.62
N THR A 49 -0.31 3.36 -2.88
CA THR A 49 -1.07 3.79 -4.06
C THR A 49 -0.33 3.49 -5.36
N ARG A 50 0.97 3.80 -5.42
CA ARG A 50 1.80 3.50 -6.60
C ARG A 50 1.93 1.99 -6.84
N ALA A 51 2.01 1.20 -5.78
CA ALA A 51 2.10 -0.25 -5.87
C ALA A 51 0.92 -0.86 -6.66
N LEU A 52 -0.29 -0.30 -6.53
CA LEU A 52 -1.47 -0.76 -7.28
C LEU A 52 -1.32 -0.64 -8.81
N GLY A 53 -0.46 0.26 -9.29
CA GLY A 53 -0.21 0.46 -10.72
C GLY A 53 0.93 -0.39 -11.29
N VAL A 54 1.74 -1.03 -10.45
CA VAL A 54 2.97 -1.73 -10.88
C VAL A 54 3.06 -3.17 -10.41
N LEU A 55 2.41 -3.51 -9.29
CA LEU A 55 2.33 -4.88 -8.79
C LEU A 55 1.17 -5.61 -9.48
N PRO A 56 1.26 -6.94 -9.62
CA PRO A 56 0.13 -7.74 -10.08
C PRO A 56 -1.01 -7.73 -9.05
N ALA A 57 -2.13 -8.36 -9.42
CA ALA A 57 -3.30 -8.50 -8.56
C ALA A 57 -2.97 -9.13 -7.20
N ASP A 58 -3.85 -8.85 -6.23
CA ASP A 58 -3.74 -9.33 -4.86
C ASP A 58 -3.76 -10.86 -4.79
N LEU A 59 -3.08 -11.39 -3.77
CA LEU A 59 -2.91 -12.82 -3.56
C LEU A 59 -4.11 -13.36 -2.78
N ASN A 60 -4.82 -14.34 -3.33
CA ASN A 60 -5.84 -15.07 -2.62
C ASN A 60 -5.28 -16.37 -2.05
N LEU A 61 -5.33 -16.54 -0.73
CA LEU A 61 -4.84 -17.72 -0.03
C LEU A 61 -5.55 -19.01 -0.47
N ARG A 62 -6.84 -18.93 -0.80
CA ARG A 62 -7.60 -20.07 -1.33
C ARG A 62 -7.00 -20.57 -2.64
N ASP A 63 -6.67 -19.66 -3.54
CA ASP A 63 -6.09 -19.97 -4.84
C ASP A 63 -4.65 -20.49 -4.73
N GLN A 64 -3.88 -20.00 -3.74
CA GLN A 64 -2.53 -20.49 -3.47
C GLN A 64 -2.49 -21.92 -2.94
N VAL A 65 -3.49 -22.32 -2.13
CA VAL A 65 -3.65 -23.72 -1.69
C VAL A 65 -4.22 -24.57 -2.81
N GLY A 66 -5.12 -24.00 -3.62
CA GLY A 66 -5.69 -24.65 -4.79
C GLY A 66 -6.97 -25.45 -4.47
N PRO A 67 -7.35 -26.40 -5.34
CA PRO A 67 -8.67 -27.06 -5.30
C PRO A 67 -8.99 -27.82 -4.00
N THR A 68 -7.97 -28.14 -3.20
CA THR A 68 -8.13 -28.86 -1.92
C THR A 68 -8.38 -27.92 -0.74
N PHE A 69 -8.33 -26.61 -0.92
CA PHE A 69 -8.58 -25.64 0.15
C PHE A 69 -9.90 -25.91 0.85
N ASP A 70 -10.99 -25.99 0.08
CA ASP A 70 -12.32 -26.22 0.62
C ASP A 70 -12.50 -27.65 1.16
N GLN A 71 -11.54 -28.56 1.00
CA GLN A 71 -11.60 -29.88 1.63
C GLN A 71 -11.10 -29.85 3.09
N VAL A 72 -10.14 -28.96 3.38
CA VAL A 72 -9.43 -28.90 4.67
C VAL A 72 -9.87 -27.69 5.49
N PHE A 73 -10.05 -26.55 4.83
CA PHE A 73 -10.27 -25.26 5.47
C PHE A 73 -11.70 -24.74 5.24
N THR A 74 -12.11 -23.91 6.18
CA THR A 74 -13.23 -22.98 6.07
C THR A 74 -12.73 -21.61 6.48
N SER A 75 -13.39 -20.57 5.99
CA SER A 75 -13.07 -19.18 6.30
C SER A 75 -14.31 -18.51 6.85
N ALA A 76 -14.16 -17.75 7.93
CA ALA A 76 -15.26 -16.97 8.49
C ALA A 76 -15.54 -15.70 7.66
N ASP A 77 -14.50 -15.15 7.03
CA ASP A 77 -14.56 -13.96 6.18
C ASP A 77 -13.59 -14.10 5.00
N ASP A 78 -14.12 -14.36 3.81
CA ASP A 78 -13.32 -14.58 2.61
C ASP A 78 -12.51 -13.35 2.17
N ASN A 79 -12.87 -12.15 2.62
CA ASN A 79 -12.06 -10.95 2.35
C ASN A 79 -10.71 -11.00 3.05
N LYS A 80 -10.60 -11.71 4.19
CA LYS A 80 -9.32 -11.90 4.89
C LYS A 80 -8.43 -12.94 4.24
N LEU A 81 -8.95 -13.69 3.24
CA LEU A 81 -8.12 -14.56 2.41
C LEU A 81 -7.39 -13.79 1.30
N VAL A 82 -7.76 -12.54 1.05
CA VAL A 82 -7.13 -11.68 0.04
C VAL A 82 -6.05 -10.83 0.71
N VAL A 83 -4.80 -11.10 0.36
CA VAL A 83 -3.62 -10.37 0.83
C VAL A 83 -3.19 -9.38 -0.25
N PRO A 84 -3.18 -8.06 0.02
CA PRO A 84 -2.70 -7.07 -0.93
C PRO A 84 -1.31 -7.44 -1.45
N GLN A 85 -1.09 -7.37 -2.76
CA GLN A 85 0.18 -7.81 -3.34
C GLN A 85 1.38 -7.05 -2.74
N PHE A 86 1.15 -5.78 -2.37
CA PHE A 86 2.10 -4.93 -1.65
C PHE A 86 2.60 -5.54 -0.33
N LEU A 87 1.78 -6.33 0.37
CA LEU A 87 2.10 -6.97 1.66
C LEU A 87 2.43 -8.47 1.51
N THR A 88 2.75 -8.93 0.30
CA THR A 88 3.27 -10.30 0.07
C THR A 88 4.79 -10.32 0.11
N ARG A 89 5.37 -11.53 0.15
CA ARG A 89 6.82 -11.70 -0.04
C ARG A 89 7.29 -11.10 -1.37
N TYR A 90 6.49 -11.26 -2.43
CA TYR A 90 6.80 -10.66 -3.72
C TYR A 90 6.81 -9.13 -3.61
N GLY A 91 5.76 -8.50 -3.09
CA GLY A 91 5.70 -7.05 -2.92
C GLY A 91 6.83 -6.48 -2.07
N LEU A 92 7.23 -7.19 -1.01
CA LEU A 92 8.39 -6.83 -0.19
C LEU A 92 9.68 -6.79 -1.03
N GLN A 93 9.97 -7.87 -1.74
CA GLN A 93 11.24 -8.05 -2.44
C GLN A 93 11.32 -7.28 -3.77
N SER A 94 10.23 -7.28 -4.53
CA SER A 94 10.20 -6.73 -5.89
C SER A 94 9.89 -5.24 -5.92
N TYR A 95 9.24 -4.70 -4.87
CA TYR A 95 8.81 -3.31 -4.77
C TYR A 95 9.38 -2.62 -3.54
N PHE A 96 8.90 -2.93 -2.32
CA PHE A 96 9.18 -2.11 -1.13
C PHE A 96 10.67 -1.92 -0.84
N VAL A 97 11.47 -2.99 -0.88
CA VAL A 97 12.92 -2.92 -0.62
C VAL A 97 13.65 -2.04 -1.65
N LYS A 98 13.17 -1.99 -2.90
CA LYS A 98 13.79 -1.18 -3.97
C LYS A 98 13.50 0.32 -3.82
N GLN A 99 12.42 0.67 -3.13
CA GLN A 99 12.00 2.07 -2.94
C GLN A 99 12.82 2.81 -1.87
N ARG A 100 13.76 2.12 -1.19
CA ARG A 100 14.62 2.71 -0.15
C ARG A 100 15.41 3.91 -0.66
N ASP A 101 15.95 3.83 -1.87
CA ASP A 101 16.76 4.92 -2.45
C ASP A 101 15.89 6.01 -3.09
N GLU A 102 14.62 5.70 -3.41
CA GLU A 102 13.63 6.62 -3.99
C GLU A 102 12.93 7.51 -2.94
N LEU A 103 13.24 7.32 -1.64
CA LEU A 103 12.69 8.13 -0.56
C LEU A 103 12.98 9.63 -0.72
N VAL A 104 14.11 9.97 -1.34
CA VAL A 104 14.48 11.35 -1.64
C VAL A 104 13.50 11.99 -2.61
N GLU A 105 13.10 11.26 -3.65
CA GLU A 105 12.13 11.71 -4.64
C GLU A 105 10.71 11.76 -4.07
N LEU A 106 10.34 10.76 -3.25
CA LEU A 106 9.02 10.68 -2.62
C LEU A 106 8.77 11.81 -1.62
N THR A 107 9.78 12.16 -0.81
CA THR A 107 9.69 13.28 0.14
C THR A 107 9.69 14.65 -0.56
N ALA A 108 10.37 14.78 -1.69
CA ALA A 108 10.30 15.96 -2.54
C ALA A 108 8.93 16.12 -3.20
N MET A 109 8.35 15.02 -3.73
CA MET A 109 7.02 15.02 -4.32
C MET A 109 5.94 15.34 -3.27
N ASP A 110 6.03 14.77 -2.06
CA ASP A 110 5.11 15.06 -0.96
C ASP A 110 5.13 16.54 -0.55
N SER A 111 6.33 17.13 -0.46
CA SER A 111 6.49 18.56 -0.18
C SER A 111 5.87 19.44 -1.28
N TRP A 112 6.01 19.04 -2.55
CA TRP A 112 5.37 19.70 -3.68
C TRP A 112 3.85 19.57 -3.66
N VAL A 113 3.30 18.36 -3.45
CA VAL A 113 1.84 18.12 -3.39
C VAL A 113 1.18 18.97 -2.31
N LEU A 114 1.86 19.21 -1.19
CA LEU A 114 1.34 20.01 -0.08
C LEU A 114 1.55 21.52 -0.24
N ASN A 115 2.07 21.99 -1.38
CA ASN A 115 2.46 23.38 -1.59
C ASN A 115 3.39 23.92 -0.49
N LEU A 116 4.22 23.04 0.08
CA LEU A 116 5.26 23.42 1.02
C LEU A 116 6.41 23.98 0.19
N THR A 117 6.36 25.27 -0.13
CA THR A 117 7.31 26.01 -0.98
C THR A 117 8.75 25.99 -0.46
N ARG A 118 8.94 25.59 0.81
CA ARG A 118 10.25 25.23 1.32
C ARG A 118 10.52 23.78 0.94
N SER A 119 11.40 23.55 -0.04
CA SER A 119 12.12 22.29 -0.12
C SER A 119 12.76 22.07 1.26
N VAL A 120 12.12 21.29 2.13
CA VAL A 120 12.77 20.85 3.35
C VAL A 120 13.83 19.91 2.84
N LYS A 121 15.06 20.41 2.70
CA LYS A 121 16.21 19.54 2.49
C LYS A 121 16.35 18.76 3.80
N TYR A 122 15.61 17.65 3.90
CA TYR A 122 15.72 16.72 5.02
C TYR A 122 17.18 16.36 5.18
N SER A 123 17.68 16.48 6.40
CA SER A 123 19.02 16.02 6.73
C SER A 123 19.11 14.51 6.55
N ASP A 124 20.33 13.97 6.48
CA ASP A 124 20.51 12.52 6.39
C ASP A 124 19.94 11.80 7.62
N ALA A 125 19.97 12.44 8.80
CA ALA A 125 19.37 11.94 10.02
C ALA A 125 17.83 11.89 9.93
N ASP A 126 17.19 12.94 9.42
CA ASP A 126 15.73 12.95 9.22
C ASP A 126 15.30 11.87 8.23
N ARG A 127 16.07 11.69 7.16
CA ARG A 127 15.81 10.64 6.15
C ARG A 127 15.92 9.25 6.74
N ALA A 128 16.96 9.00 7.53
CA ALA A 128 17.14 7.73 8.23
C ALA A 128 15.97 7.43 9.18
N GLU A 129 15.48 8.44 9.90
CA GLU A 129 14.35 8.27 10.81
C GLU A 129 13.03 8.03 10.06
N ILE A 130 12.77 8.76 8.98
CA ILE A 130 11.61 8.51 8.10
C ILE A 130 11.66 7.07 7.56
N GLN A 131 12.83 6.61 7.10
CA GLN A 131 13.01 5.26 6.59
C GLN A 131 12.80 4.18 7.66
N ARG A 132 13.26 4.43 8.89
CA ARG A 132 13.04 3.54 10.04
C ARG A 132 11.54 3.39 10.30
N GLN A 133 10.83 4.50 10.46
CA GLN A 133 9.38 4.49 10.72
C GLN A 133 8.59 3.86 9.58
N LEU A 134 8.99 4.10 8.32
CA LEU A 134 8.39 3.48 7.15
C LEU A 134 8.54 1.95 7.17
N THR A 135 9.75 1.47 7.50
CA THR A 135 10.04 0.04 7.58
C THR A 135 9.25 -0.61 8.71
N GLU A 136 9.17 0.03 9.88
CA GLU A 136 8.39 -0.44 11.01
C GLU A 136 6.90 -0.52 10.69
N GLN A 137 6.33 0.52 10.06
CA GLN A 137 4.94 0.50 9.61
C GLN A 137 4.70 -0.65 8.62
N TYR A 138 5.58 -0.82 7.63
CA TYR A 138 5.44 -1.89 6.65
C TYR A 138 5.46 -3.28 7.30
N ILE A 139 6.40 -3.54 8.21
CA ILE A 139 6.51 -4.84 8.90
C ILE A 139 5.30 -5.10 9.79
N SER A 140 4.79 -4.07 10.46
CA SER A 140 3.56 -4.14 11.26
C SER A 140 2.37 -4.54 10.39
N ASP A 141 2.14 -3.82 9.28
CA ASP A 141 1.03 -4.09 8.37
C ASP A 141 1.16 -5.47 7.70
N TYR A 142 2.37 -5.86 7.29
CA TYR A 142 2.66 -7.19 6.75
C TYR A 142 2.27 -8.27 7.76
N THR A 143 2.77 -8.17 8.99
CA THR A 143 2.54 -9.18 10.03
C THR A 143 1.06 -9.25 10.41
N ALA A 144 0.41 -8.09 10.56
CA ALA A 144 -1.01 -8.01 10.90
C ALA A 144 -1.89 -8.62 9.79
N THR A 145 -1.58 -8.36 8.53
CA THR A 145 -2.34 -8.88 7.38
C THR A 145 -2.24 -10.40 7.30
N TRP A 146 -1.01 -10.94 7.40
CA TRP A 146 -0.80 -12.40 7.37
C TRP A 146 -1.40 -13.09 8.60
N ARG A 147 -1.30 -12.50 9.79
CA ARG A 147 -1.96 -13.02 10.99
C ARG A 147 -3.48 -13.03 10.82
N ALA A 148 -4.07 -11.94 10.33
CA ALA A 148 -5.51 -11.86 10.11
C ALA A 148 -6.02 -12.91 9.10
N GLY A 149 -5.25 -13.17 8.04
CA GLY A 149 -5.56 -14.23 7.08
C GLY A 149 -5.47 -15.62 7.68
N MET A 150 -4.40 -15.90 8.45
CA MET A 150 -4.19 -17.19 9.12
C MET A 150 -5.22 -17.46 10.23
N ASP A 151 -5.51 -16.46 11.07
CA ASP A 151 -6.49 -16.57 12.17
C ASP A 151 -7.93 -16.71 11.64
N ASN A 152 -8.18 -16.33 10.39
CA ASN A 152 -9.46 -16.50 9.72
C ASN A 152 -9.67 -17.91 9.14
N LEU A 153 -8.61 -18.72 9.07
CA LEU A 153 -8.70 -20.11 8.63
C LEU A 153 -9.11 -21.00 9.80
N ASN A 154 -10.18 -21.77 9.60
CA ASN A 154 -10.58 -22.83 10.52
C ASN A 154 -10.53 -24.18 9.80
N ILE A 155 -10.14 -25.24 10.51
CA ILE A 155 -10.14 -26.60 9.96
C ILE A 155 -11.59 -27.08 9.94
N ARG A 156 -12.01 -27.74 8.84
CA ARG A 156 -13.34 -28.36 8.79
C ARG A 156 -13.52 -29.34 9.96
N ASN A 157 -14.73 -29.40 10.49
CA ASN A 157 -15.07 -30.48 11.41
C ASN A 157 -15.10 -31.78 10.63
N PHE A 158 -14.20 -32.69 10.97
CA PHE A 158 -14.17 -34.03 10.43
C PHE A 158 -14.79 -34.98 11.45
N GLU A 159 -15.75 -35.78 11.01
CA GLU A 159 -16.44 -36.74 11.88
C GLU A 159 -15.55 -37.95 12.21
N SER A 160 -14.41 -38.12 11.51
CA SER A 160 -13.41 -39.14 11.82
C SER A 160 -12.00 -38.78 11.32
N ILE A 161 -10.97 -39.37 11.95
CA ILE A 161 -9.56 -39.27 11.54
C ILE A 161 -9.36 -39.77 10.10
N GLY A 162 -10.18 -40.72 9.62
CA GLY A 162 -10.12 -41.22 8.24
C GLY A 162 -10.51 -40.17 7.19
N GLN A 163 -11.41 -39.24 7.52
CA GLN A 163 -11.77 -38.13 6.61
C GLN A 163 -10.66 -37.07 6.59
N LEU A 164 -10.03 -36.79 7.73
CA LEU A 164 -8.85 -35.92 7.85
C LEU A 164 -7.69 -36.43 6.99
N THR A 165 -7.31 -37.70 7.16
CA THR A 165 -6.19 -38.29 6.41
C THR A 165 -6.49 -38.40 4.93
N GLY A 166 -7.75 -38.66 4.55
CA GLY A 166 -8.19 -38.64 3.15
C GLY A 166 -8.07 -37.26 2.50
N ALA A 167 -8.52 -36.19 3.17
CA ALA A 167 -8.44 -34.83 2.65
C ALA A 167 -6.98 -34.35 2.49
N LEU A 168 -6.11 -34.70 3.44
CA LEU A 168 -4.68 -34.37 3.37
C LEU A 168 -3.94 -35.18 2.29
N ALA A 169 -4.28 -36.46 2.10
CA ALA A 169 -3.64 -37.32 1.09
C ALA A 169 -4.02 -36.96 -0.35
N GLN A 170 -5.16 -36.30 -0.57
CA GLN A 170 -5.57 -35.80 -1.89
C GLN A 170 -5.00 -34.42 -2.23
N GLY A 171 -4.38 -33.73 -1.26
CA GLY A 171 -3.78 -32.42 -1.41
C GLY A 171 -2.26 -32.39 -1.63
N ILE A 172 -1.61 -33.55 -1.72
CA ILE A 172 -0.17 -33.74 -2.01
C ILE A 172 -0.03 -34.37 -3.38
#